data_AF-A0A2V6FK16-F1
#
_entry.id   AF-A0A2V6FK16-F1
#
_cell.length_a   1.000
_cell.length_b   1.000
_cell.length_c   1.000
_cell.angle_alpha   90.00
_cell.angle_beta   90.00
_cell.angle_gamma   90.00
#
_symmetry.space_group_name_H-M   'P 1'
#
loop_
_entity.id
_entity.type
_entity.pdbx_description
1 polymer ?
#
loop_
_entity_poly.entity_id
_entity_poly.type
_entity_poly.pdbx_seq_one_letter_code
_entity_poly.pdbx_strand_id
1 'polypeptide(L)'
;MSWSREEALTDPAIREPLIFLSEFRFSLRDIPGEITIRLYRPIHSAKIVVRRSHDISVSGVNAPPGASADDEGHEGEVLHAAVDQFLSIYNAARAKGLKPDASWLRPNPHFS
;
A
#
# COMPACT_ATOMS: atom_id res chain seq x y z
N MET A 1 27.91 12.58 20.75
CA MET A 1 28.17 11.20 20.31
C MET A 1 27.30 10.93 19.10
N SER A 2 27.82 10.31 18.04
CA SER A 2 27.02 9.86 16.90
C SER A 2 26.66 8.40 17.15
N TRP A 3 25.38 8.07 17.21
CA TRP A 3 24.93 6.68 17.27
C TRP A 3 25.12 6.01 15.93
N SER A 4 25.37 4.70 15.94
CA SER A 4 25.19 3.86 14.77
C SER A 4 23.69 3.68 14.46
N ARG A 5 23.38 3.29 13.22
CA ARG A 5 22.00 3.03 12.79
C ARG A 5 21.37 1.93 13.64
N GLU A 6 22.13 0.89 13.94
CA GLU A 6 21.69 -0.29 14.68
C GLU A 6 21.42 0.05 16.16
N GLU A 7 22.26 0.88 16.78
CA GLU A 7 22.05 1.37 18.16
C GLU A 7 20.81 2.24 18.26
N ALA A 8 20.60 3.17 17.32
CA ALA A 8 19.40 4.01 17.34
C ALA A 8 18.14 3.15 17.26
N LEU A 9 18.13 2.13 16.40
CA LEU A 9 16.99 1.30 16.10
C LEU A 9 16.67 0.24 17.17
N THR A 10 17.54 0.07 18.16
CA THR A 10 17.35 -0.85 19.29
C THR A 10 17.02 -0.12 20.61
N ASP A 11 16.96 1.22 20.58
CA ASP A 11 16.56 2.02 21.73
C ASP A 11 15.08 1.74 22.10
N PRO A 12 14.78 1.40 23.37
CA PRO A 12 13.42 1.07 23.81
C PRO A 12 12.43 2.24 23.72
N ALA A 13 12.89 3.48 23.57
CA ALA A 13 12.05 4.63 23.30
C ALA A 13 11.56 4.68 21.84
N ILE A 14 12.24 3.99 20.92
CA ILE A 14 11.81 3.87 19.52
C ILE A 14 10.78 2.75 19.40
N ARG A 15 9.54 3.13 19.12
CA ARG A 15 8.44 2.18 18.90
C ARG A 15 8.35 1.84 17.42
N GLU A 16 8.23 0.55 17.13
CA GLU A 16 7.93 0.00 15.80
C GLU A 16 8.81 0.58 14.67
N PRO A 17 10.15 0.50 14.79
CA PRO A 17 11.01 1.06 13.76
C PRO A 17 10.81 0.34 12.41
N LEU A 18 10.69 1.13 11.35
CA LEU A 18 10.45 0.68 9.98
C LEU A 18 11.63 1.04 9.07
N ILE A 19 12.08 0.08 8.28
CA ILE A 19 13.02 0.29 7.18
C ILE A 19 12.22 0.46 5.90
N PHE A 20 12.40 1.57 5.20
CA PHE A 20 11.86 1.75 3.85
C PHE A 20 12.55 0.78 2.88
N LEU A 21 11.76 0.05 2.09
CA LEU A 21 12.23 -0.90 1.10
C LEU A 21 12.16 -0.29 -0.31
N SER A 22 10.95 0.06 -0.74
CA SER A 22 10.68 0.52 -2.10
C SER A 22 9.42 1.39 -2.16
N GLU A 23 9.35 2.24 -3.19
CA GLU A 23 8.20 3.06 -3.54
C GLU A 23 7.81 2.80 -4.98
N PHE A 24 6.50 2.65 -5.22
CA PHE A 24 5.93 2.47 -6.52
C PHE A 24 4.81 3.47 -6.76
N ARG A 25 4.77 4.06 -7.95
CA ARG A 25 3.79 5.07 -8.34
C ARG A 25 3.10 4.64 -9.62
N PHE A 26 1.79 4.78 -9.65
CA PHE A 26 0.98 4.42 -10.80
C PHE A 26 -0.31 5.24 -10.83
N SER A 27 -1.00 5.23 -11.97
CA SER A 27 -2.34 5.81 -12.11
C SER A 27 -3.29 4.75 -12.67
N LEU A 28 -4.55 4.80 -12.26
CA LEU A 28 -5.57 3.86 -12.72
C LEU A 28 -6.21 4.33 -14.03
N ARG A 29 -5.48 4.18 -15.13
CA ARG A 29 -5.94 4.47 -16.50
C ARG A 29 -6.68 5.81 -16.60
N ASP A 30 -8.01 5.76 -16.64
CA ASP A 30 -8.91 6.89 -16.88
C ASP A 30 -9.19 7.72 -15.61
N ILE A 31 -8.71 7.31 -14.43
CA ILE A 31 -8.88 8.07 -13.19
C ILE A 31 -7.73 9.07 -13.05
N PRO A 32 -8.01 10.38 -13.00
CA PRO A 32 -6.98 11.38 -12.74
C PRO A 32 -6.53 11.27 -11.27
N GLY A 33 -5.32 10.77 -11.05
CA GLY A 33 -4.72 10.66 -9.72
C GLY A 33 -3.56 9.66 -9.67
N GLU A 34 -2.42 10.10 -9.15
CA GLU A 34 -1.28 9.23 -8.87
C GLU A 34 -1.48 8.54 -7.51
N ILE A 35 -1.32 7.22 -7.51
CA ILE A 35 -1.32 6.39 -6.31
C ILE A 35 0.12 6.01 -6.03
N THR A 36 0.51 6.12 -4.77
CA THR A 36 1.83 5.75 -4.28
C THR A 36 1.67 4.58 -3.32
N ILE A 37 2.45 3.52 -3.54
CA ILE A 37 2.60 2.40 -2.61
C ILE A 37 4.04 2.44 -2.09
N ARG A 38 4.20 2.37 -0.76
CA ARG A 38 5.48 2.26 -0.07
C ARG A 38 5.51 0.95 0.70
N LEU A 39 6.60 0.22 0.53
CA LEU A 39 6.89 -1.00 1.28
C LEU A 39 7.88 -0.70 2.40
N TYR A 40 7.59 -1.21 3.58
CA TYR A 40 8.44 -1.09 4.75
C TYR A 40 8.68 -2.47 5.38
N ARG A 41 9.81 -2.63 6.06
CA ARG A 41 10.09 -3.80 6.90
C ARG A 41 10.32 -3.36 8.34
N PRO A 42 9.53 -3.85 9.31
CA PRO A 42 9.85 -3.67 10.72
C PRO A 42 11.15 -4.39 11.07
N ILE A 43 11.97 -3.82 11.94
CA ILE A 43 13.32 -4.34 12.20
C ILE A 43 13.33 -5.73 12.83
N HIS A 44 12.33 -6.02 13.66
CA HIS A 44 12.19 -7.30 14.36
C HIS A 44 11.17 -8.23 13.68
N SER A 45 10.86 -7.99 12.39
CA SER A 45 9.89 -8.79 11.64
C SER A 45 10.33 -9.01 10.20
N ALA A 46 10.07 -10.20 9.68
CA ALA A 46 10.22 -10.49 8.25
C ALA A 46 9.04 -9.97 7.41
N LYS A 47 7.94 -9.56 8.05
CA LYS A 47 6.72 -9.11 7.36
C LYS A 47 6.94 -7.75 6.68
N ILE A 48 6.40 -7.61 5.47
CA ILE A 48 6.38 -6.33 4.76
C ILE A 48 5.11 -5.58 5.10
N VAL A 49 5.25 -4.33 5.53
CA VAL A 49 4.16 -3.40 5.78
C VAL A 49 3.94 -2.56 4.52
N VAL A 50 2.72 -2.61 3.99
CA VAL A 50 2.31 -1.82 2.83
C VAL A 50 1.61 -0.54 3.31
N ARG A 51 2.08 0.62 2.83
CA ARG A 51 1.37 1.90 2.96
C ARG A 51 0.99 2.41 1.59
N ARG A 52 -0.25 2.89 1.44
CA ARG A 52 -0.78 3.40 0.16
C ARG A 52 -1.33 4.80 0.34
N SER A 53 -1.10 5.69 -0.63
CA SER A 53 -1.53 7.08 -0.59
C SER A 53 -3.03 7.26 -0.74
N HIS A 54 -3.69 6.32 -1.41
CA HIS A 54 -5.13 6.30 -1.59
C HIS A 54 -5.67 4.90 -1.31
N ASP A 55 -6.91 4.83 -0.87
CA ASP A 55 -7.75 3.64 -1.00
C ASP A 55 -8.65 3.80 -2.24
N ILE A 56 -9.03 2.69 -2.87
CA ILE A 56 -10.07 2.70 -3.90
C ILE A 56 -11.40 2.21 -3.33
N SER A 57 -12.49 2.93 -3.61
CA SER A 57 -13.83 2.55 -3.19
C SER A 57 -14.86 3.02 -4.20
N VAL A 58 -15.69 2.09 -4.67
CA VAL A 58 -16.77 2.37 -5.62
C VAL A 58 -18.08 1.84 -5.06
N SER A 59 -19.10 2.70 -5.01
CA SER A 59 -20.43 2.33 -4.49
C SER A 59 -21.00 1.12 -5.25
N GLY A 60 -21.43 0.10 -4.52
CA GLY A 60 -21.99 -1.13 -5.09
C GLY A 60 -20.94 -2.10 -5.65
N VAL A 61 -19.64 -1.86 -5.43
CA VAL A 61 -18.56 -2.81 -5.73
C VAL A 61 -17.84 -3.14 -4.43
N ASN A 62 -17.95 -4.40 -4.01
CA ASN A 62 -17.17 -4.88 -2.87
C ASN A 62 -15.78 -5.24 -3.36
N ALA A 63 -14.77 -4.80 -2.60
CA ALA A 63 -13.43 -5.33 -2.75
C ALA A 63 -13.49 -6.85 -2.49
N PRO A 64 -12.82 -7.68 -3.31
CA PRO A 64 -12.48 -9.02 -2.85
C PRO A 64 -11.72 -8.89 -1.51
N PRO A 65 -11.85 -9.86 -0.59
CA PRO A 65 -10.98 -9.87 0.58
C PRO A 65 -9.55 -9.78 0.08
N GLY A 66 -8.87 -8.69 0.43
CA GLY A 66 -7.49 -8.49 0.03
C GLY A 66 -6.68 -9.69 0.48
N ALA A 67 -5.82 -10.23 -0.38
CA ALA A 67 -4.81 -11.15 0.08
C ALA A 67 -4.09 -10.48 1.25
N SER A 68 -4.24 -11.02 2.46
CA SER A 68 -3.40 -10.63 3.57
C SER A 68 -1.99 -10.95 3.10
N ALA A 69 -1.23 -9.92 2.75
CA ALA A 69 0.17 -10.02 2.37
C ALA A 69 1.03 -10.30 3.62
N ASP A 70 0.57 -11.24 4.45
CA ASP A 70 1.39 -11.99 5.38
C ASP A 70 2.17 -13.04 4.57
N ASP A 71 2.92 -12.56 3.58
CA ASP A 71 3.87 -13.39 2.85
C ASP A 71 5.27 -13.05 3.33
N GLU A 72 6.04 -14.09 3.61
CA GLU A 72 7.40 -13.97 4.12
C GLU A 72 8.33 -13.49 2.98
N GLY A 73 8.41 -12.17 2.81
CA GLY A 73 9.64 -11.52 2.38
C GLY A 73 9.81 -11.19 0.89
N HIS A 74 8.87 -11.50 0.00
CA HIS A 74 8.98 -11.12 -1.42
C HIS A 74 8.29 -9.78 -1.71
N GLU A 75 9.08 -8.70 -1.80
CA GLU A 75 8.59 -7.36 -2.14
C GLU A 75 7.73 -7.33 -3.41
N GLY A 76 8.11 -8.10 -4.43
CA GLY A 76 7.37 -8.17 -5.69
C GLY A 76 5.96 -8.74 -5.54
N GLU A 77 5.80 -9.81 -4.76
CA GLU A 77 4.50 -10.46 -4.52
C GLU A 77 3.59 -9.56 -3.69
N VAL A 78 4.15 -8.93 -2.65
CA VAL A 78 3.44 -7.97 -1.80
C VAL A 78 3.00 -6.74 -2.61
N LEU A 79 3.86 -6.21 -3.47
CA LEU A 79 3.51 -5.10 -4.36
C LEU A 79 2.43 -5.50 -5.36
N HIS A 80 2.57 -6.68 -5.98
CA HIS A 80 1.59 -7.19 -6.94
C HIS A 80 0.21 -7.35 -6.30
N ALA A 81 0.13 -7.98 -5.12
CA ALA A 81 -1.11 -8.13 -4.37
C ALA A 81 -1.73 -6.77 -4.01
N ALA A 82 -0.91 -5.79 -3.62
CA ALA A 82 -1.39 -4.45 -3.30
C ALA A 82 -1.96 -3.73 -4.54
N VAL A 83 -1.31 -3.82 -5.70
CA VAL A 83 -1.78 -3.23 -6.97
C VAL A 83 -3.04 -3.96 -7.47
N ASP A 84 -3.08 -5.29 -7.35
CA ASP A 84 -4.22 -6.12 -7.77
C ASP A 84 -5.53 -5.74 -7.05
N GLN A 85 -5.45 -5.35 -5.77
CA GLN A 85 -6.62 -4.85 -5.05
C GLN A 85 -7.24 -3.63 -5.75
N PHE A 86 -6.42 -2.70 -6.23
CA PHE A 86 -6.91 -1.54 -6.99
C PHE A 86 -7.51 -1.96 -8.33
N LEU A 87 -6.80 -2.80 -9.08
CA LEU A 87 -7.24 -3.26 -10.39
C LEU A 87 -8.53 -4.06 -10.31
N SER A 88 -8.70 -4.89 -9.29
CA SER A 88 -9.90 -5.70 -9.11
C SER A 88 -11.15 -4.85 -8.93
N ILE A 89 -11.11 -3.85 -8.04
CA ILE A 89 -12.24 -2.94 -7.82
C ILE A 89 -12.51 -2.09 -9.06
N TYR A 90 -11.45 -1.57 -9.70
CA TYR A 90 -11.55 -0.79 -10.94
C TYR A 90 -12.24 -1.60 -12.05
N ASN A 91 -11.76 -2.82 -12.32
CA ASN A 91 -12.29 -3.68 -13.37
C ASN A 91 -13.72 -4.13 -13.06
N ALA A 92 -14.04 -4.43 -11.79
CA ALA A 92 -15.39 -4.78 -11.38
C ALA A 92 -16.38 -3.62 -11.56
N ALA A 93 -15.97 -2.38 -11.25
CA ALA A 93 -16.78 -1.19 -11.50
C ALA A 93 -17.03 -0.97 -13.00
N ARG A 94 -15.98 -1.10 -13.82
CA ARG A 94 -16.06 -1.01 -15.29
C ARG A 94 -16.98 -2.07 -15.88
N ALA A 95 -16.93 -3.31 -15.39
CA ALA A 95 -17.78 -4.40 -15.84
C ALA A 95 -19.28 -4.13 -15.57
N LYS A 96 -19.60 -3.30 -14.57
CA LYS A 96 -20.97 -2.83 -14.29
C LYS A 96 -21.37 -1.60 -15.11
N GLY A 97 -20.53 -1.14 -16.04
CA GLY A 97 -20.78 0.05 -16.86
C GLY A 97 -20.54 1.38 -16.13
N LEU A 98 -19.94 1.36 -14.94
CA LEU A 98 -19.60 2.58 -14.21
C LEU A 98 -18.43 3.29 -14.88
N LYS A 99 -18.50 4.62 -14.95
CA LYS A 99 -17.43 5.45 -15.52
C LYS A 99 -16.41 5.79 -14.43
N PRO A 100 -15.10 5.57 -14.69
CA PRO A 100 -14.04 5.99 -13.78
C PRO A 100 -14.15 7.46 -13.40
N ASP A 101 -14.00 7.74 -12.12
CA ASP A 101 -14.10 9.09 -11.57
C ASP A 101 -13.05 9.28 -10.47
N ALA A 102 -12.59 10.52 -10.28
CA ALA A 102 -11.64 10.87 -9.22
C ALA A 102 -12.16 10.50 -7.83
N SER A 103 -13.48 10.55 -7.61
CA SER A 103 -14.11 10.21 -6.33
C SER A 103 -13.93 8.75 -5.90
N TRP A 104 -13.47 7.89 -6.81
CA TRP A 104 -13.17 6.49 -6.50
C TRP A 104 -11.89 6.34 -5.67
N LEU A 105 -10.98 7.32 -5.77
CA LEU A 105 -9.75 7.36 -4.98
C LEU A 105 -9.97 8.25 -3.75
N ARG A 106 -9.79 7.65 -2.57
CA ARG A 106 -9.89 8.36 -1.30
C ARG A 106 -8.49 8.50 -0.72
N PRO A 107 -8.00 9.71 -0.43
CA PRO A 107 -6.72 9.90 0.24
C PRO A 107 -6.70 9.12 1.56
N ASN A 108 -5.60 8.43 1.80
CA ASN A 108 -5.37 7.73 3.05
C ASN A 108 -4.72 8.70 4.06
N PRO A 109 -5.40 9.07 5.17
CA PRO A 109 -4.87 10.02 6.13
C PRO A 109 -3.63 9.51 6.88
N HIS A 110 -3.36 8.21 6.83
CA HIS A 110 -2.19 7.58 7.44
C HIS A 110 -1.00 7.46 6.48
N PHE A 111 -1.10 8.02 5.28
CA PHE A 111 0.00 8.07 4.34
C PHE A 111 0.87 9.31 4.59
N SER A 112 2.02 9.09 5.21
CA SER A 112 3.09 10.06 5.42
C SER A 112 4.37 9.61 4.73
#